data_AF-A0AAW6WQN3-F1
#
_entry.id   AF-A0AAW6WQN3-F1
#
_cell.length_a   1.000
_cell.length_b   1.000
_cell.length_c   1.000
_cell.angle_alpha   90.00
_cell.angle_beta   90.00
_cell.angle_gamma   90.00
#
_symmetry.space_group_name_H-M   'P 1'
#
loop_
_entity.id
_entity.type
_entity.pdbx_description
1 polymer ?
#
loop_
_entity_poly.entity_id
_entity_poly.type
_entity_poly.pdbx_seq_one_letter_code
_entity_poly.pdbx_strand_id
1 'polypeptide(L)'
;MTGTFPVSNALLRTRILSRPYDERDRYFETGQGTKAASKAYEKQSSARAAERVVAKARRPVTSEQRSKEIQRRRKWASAGNMPPEIRGCYSEAERAALGVIADRCRKKGFCDLCLDEIARLAGVGRTSVQNAVRKARSKGTEHISVRERPQRFGKSLTNIIKIVSLSWRGWIGRAIGFKSLNASVTKVKTSPSESVETEKSAFERECVASFRDLSDCLRTWQARPPEKWSRFWQASTVASGT
;
A
#
# COMPACT_ATOMS: atom_id res chain seq x y z
N MET A 1 -13.36 50.63 -11.58
CA MET A 1 -13.87 51.10 -12.88
C MET A 1 -15.18 50.37 -13.17
N THR A 2 -16.31 50.95 -12.78
CA THR A 2 -17.64 50.45 -13.13
C THR A 2 -17.93 50.89 -14.57
N GLY A 3 -17.61 50.02 -15.52
CA GLY A 3 -17.94 50.25 -16.92
C GLY A 3 -19.45 50.21 -17.11
N THR A 4 -20.08 51.38 -17.21
CA THR A 4 -21.46 51.51 -17.65
C THR A 4 -21.47 51.19 -19.14
N PHE A 5 -21.84 49.97 -19.51
CA PHE A 5 -22.03 49.61 -20.91
C PHE A 5 -23.26 50.34 -21.44
N PRO A 6 -23.15 51.18 -22.49
CA PRO A 6 -24.31 51.82 -23.08
C PRO A 6 -25.20 50.74 -23.70
N VAL A 7 -26.45 50.65 -23.22
CA VAL A 7 -27.44 49.71 -23.75
C VAL A 7 -27.69 50.07 -25.22
N SER A 8 -27.60 49.08 -26.11
CA SER A 8 -27.75 49.33 -27.54
C SER A 8 -29.19 49.76 -27.87
N ASN A 9 -29.34 50.73 -28.78
CA ASN A 9 -30.64 51.24 -29.23
C ASN A 9 -31.55 50.13 -29.80
N ALA A 10 -30.96 49.05 -30.32
CA ALA A 10 -31.69 47.87 -30.79
C ALA A 10 -32.38 47.13 -29.63
N LEU A 11 -31.72 47.02 -28.47
CA LEU A 11 -32.25 46.34 -27.28
C LEU A 11 -33.44 47.11 -26.70
N LEU A 12 -33.34 48.45 -26.63
CA LEU A 12 -34.41 49.33 -26.16
C LEU A 12 -35.66 49.29 -27.06
N ARG A 13 -35.51 48.97 -28.34
CA ARG A 13 -36.62 48.83 -29.29
C ARG A 13 -37.27 47.43 -29.25
N THR A 14 -36.66 46.45 -28.60
CA THR A 14 -37.26 45.11 -28.50
C THR A 14 -38.52 45.14 -27.65
N ARG A 15 -39.54 44.37 -28.06
CA ARG A 15 -40.82 44.23 -27.36
C ARG A 15 -40.69 43.72 -25.92
N ILE A 16 -39.52 43.19 -25.56
CA ILE A 16 -39.18 42.70 -24.22
C ILE A 16 -38.94 43.88 -23.27
N LEU A 17 -38.34 44.98 -23.74
CA LEU A 17 -38.03 46.16 -22.92
C LEU A 17 -38.96 47.34 -23.15
N SER A 18 -39.57 47.46 -24.34
CA SER A 18 -40.49 48.55 -24.67
C SER A 18 -41.92 48.31 -24.20
N ARG A 19 -42.25 47.09 -23.76
CA ARG A 19 -43.56 46.75 -23.20
C ARG A 19 -43.65 47.23 -21.74
N PRO A 20 -44.76 47.85 -21.33
CA PRO A 20 -44.99 48.18 -19.92
C PRO A 20 -45.06 46.92 -19.08
N TYR A 21 -44.49 47.00 -17.88
CA TYR A 21 -44.44 45.90 -16.93
C TYR A 21 -45.86 45.61 -16.40
N ASP A 22 -46.41 44.45 -16.78
CA ASP A 22 -47.82 44.11 -16.53
C ASP A 22 -48.01 43.19 -15.31
N GLU A 23 -49.25 43.08 -14.83
CA GLU A 23 -49.65 42.15 -13.77
C GLU A 23 -49.29 40.68 -14.08
N ARG A 24 -49.27 40.30 -15.36
CA ARG A 24 -48.84 38.98 -15.79
C ARG A 24 -47.36 38.73 -15.47
N ASP A 25 -46.51 39.75 -15.57
CA ASP A 25 -45.08 39.63 -15.27
C ASP A 25 -44.88 39.50 -13.74
N ARG A 26 -45.65 40.26 -12.94
CA ARG A 26 -45.73 40.11 -11.47
C ARG A 26 -46.17 38.71 -11.04
N TYR A 27 -47.15 38.14 -11.75
CA TYR A 27 -47.66 36.79 -11.49
C TYR A 27 -46.59 35.71 -11.70
N PHE A 28 -45.71 35.87 -12.70
CA PHE A 28 -44.57 34.96 -12.88
C PHE A 28 -43.41 35.24 -11.93
N GLU A 29 -43.13 36.50 -11.59
CA GLU A 29 -42.08 36.86 -10.62
C GLU A 29 -42.36 36.38 -9.20
N THR A 30 -43.62 36.43 -8.78
CA THR A 30 -44.06 35.87 -7.49
C THR A 30 -44.07 34.33 -7.47
N GLY A 31 -43.73 33.68 -8.59
CA GLY A 31 -43.72 32.24 -8.76
C GLY A 31 -45.12 31.61 -8.90
N GLN A 32 -46.19 32.39 -8.69
CA GLN A 32 -47.58 31.91 -8.78
C GLN A 32 -47.94 31.42 -10.19
N GLY A 33 -47.34 32.00 -11.22
CA GLY A 33 -47.49 31.56 -12.62
C GLY A 33 -46.70 30.32 -13.00
N THR A 34 -45.80 29.84 -12.13
CA THR A 34 -45.07 28.60 -12.37
C THR A 34 -45.80 27.42 -11.76
N LYS A 35 -45.98 26.35 -12.55
CA LYS A 35 -46.45 25.08 -12.00
C LYS A 35 -45.30 24.47 -11.21
N ALA A 36 -45.59 23.91 -10.03
CA ALA A 36 -44.63 23.11 -9.29
C ALA A 36 -44.04 22.04 -10.21
N ALA A 37 -42.75 21.76 -10.05
CA ALA A 37 -42.09 20.72 -10.80
C ALA A 37 -42.87 19.40 -10.66
N SER A 38 -43.11 18.72 -11.79
CA SER A 38 -43.75 17.41 -11.70
C SER A 38 -42.83 16.46 -10.92
N LYS A 39 -43.41 15.54 -10.15
CA LYS A 39 -42.64 14.51 -9.44
C LYS A 39 -41.69 13.73 -10.38
N ALA A 40 -42.10 13.57 -11.64
CA ALA A 40 -41.26 12.96 -12.68
C ALA A 40 -40.03 13.82 -13.01
N TYR A 41 -40.19 15.14 -13.13
CA TYR A 41 -39.08 16.06 -13.36
C TYR A 41 -38.11 16.10 -12.16
N GLU A 42 -38.62 16.12 -10.94
CA GLU A 42 -37.80 16.07 -9.72
C GLU A 42 -36.97 14.78 -9.67
N LYS A 43 -37.60 13.63 -9.96
CA LYS A 43 -36.90 12.34 -10.05
C LYS A 43 -35.82 12.34 -11.14
N GLN A 44 -36.10 12.94 -12.30
CA GLN A 44 -35.12 13.04 -13.37
C GLN A 44 -33.96 13.98 -13.02
N SER A 45 -34.25 15.10 -12.34
CA SER A 45 -33.25 16.07 -11.91
C SER A 45 -32.29 15.49 -10.86
N SER A 46 -32.84 14.76 -9.87
CA SER A 46 -32.07 14.08 -8.84
C SER A 46 -31.22 12.94 -9.41
N ALA A 47 -31.75 12.16 -10.36
CA ALA A 47 -30.98 11.14 -11.08
C ALA A 47 -29.78 11.75 -11.83
N ARG A 48 -29.99 12.84 -12.59
CA ARG A 48 -28.91 13.56 -13.29
C ARG A 48 -27.88 14.14 -12.32
N ALA A 49 -28.32 14.63 -11.16
CA ALA A 49 -27.41 15.11 -10.12
C ALA A 49 -26.54 13.97 -9.57
N ALA A 50 -27.14 12.81 -9.30
CA ALA A 50 -26.42 11.61 -8.86
C ALA A 50 -25.40 11.14 -9.91
N GLU A 51 -25.79 11.11 -11.19
CA GLU A 51 -24.90 10.76 -12.30
C GLU A 51 -23.68 11.68 -12.38
N ARG A 52 -23.86 12.99 -12.21
CA ARG A 52 -22.74 13.96 -12.20
C ARG A 52 -21.76 13.68 -11.06
N VAL A 53 -22.26 13.32 -9.88
CA VAL A 53 -21.42 12.95 -8.73
C VAL A 53 -20.63 11.68 -9.04
N VAL A 54 -21.28 10.65 -9.58
CA VAL A 54 -20.64 9.39 -9.96
C VAL A 54 -19.60 9.60 -11.07
N ALA A 55 -19.92 10.39 -12.09
CA ALA A 55 -18.99 10.71 -13.18
C ALA A 55 -17.75 11.46 -12.70
N LYS A 56 -17.91 12.40 -11.76
CA LYS A 56 -16.79 13.10 -11.12
C LYS A 56 -15.93 12.15 -10.28
N ALA A 57 -16.53 11.17 -9.60
CA ALA A 57 -15.81 10.17 -8.82
C ALA A 57 -15.04 9.17 -9.70
N ARG A 58 -15.57 8.81 -10.88
CA ARG A 58 -14.97 7.87 -11.84
C ARG A 58 -14.02 8.52 -12.85
N ARG A 59 -13.40 9.66 -12.48
CA ARG A 59 -12.48 10.36 -13.40
C ARG A 59 -11.42 9.38 -13.93
N PRO A 60 -11.31 9.22 -15.26
CA PRO A 60 -10.33 8.31 -15.84
C PRO A 60 -8.92 8.81 -15.50
N VAL A 61 -8.03 7.86 -15.22
CA VAL A 61 -6.61 8.15 -14.96
C VAL A 61 -6.02 8.81 -16.22
N THR A 62 -5.37 9.96 -16.04
CA THR A 62 -4.73 10.68 -17.16
C THR A 62 -3.62 9.83 -17.78
N SER A 63 -3.36 9.98 -19.08
CA SER A 63 -2.28 9.26 -19.78
C SER A 63 -0.92 9.40 -19.07
N GLU A 64 -0.60 10.59 -18.58
CA GLU A 64 0.62 10.87 -17.80
C GLU A 64 0.66 10.14 -16.44
N GLN A 65 -0.49 10.04 -15.77
CA GLN A 65 -0.57 9.31 -14.50
C GLN A 65 -0.36 7.82 -14.75
N ARG A 66 -0.95 7.29 -15.82
CA ARG A 66 -0.77 5.90 -16.26
C ARG A 66 0.68 5.61 -16.65
N SER A 67 1.36 6.52 -17.35
CA SER A 67 2.78 6.35 -17.71
C SER A 67 3.68 6.34 -16.46
N LYS A 68 3.44 7.24 -15.50
CA LYS A 68 4.13 7.25 -14.19
C LYS A 68 3.89 5.95 -13.40
N GLU A 69 2.67 5.42 -13.41
CA GLU A 69 2.36 4.12 -12.78
C GLU A 69 3.13 2.96 -13.41
N ILE A 70 3.19 2.92 -14.75
CA ILE A 70 3.95 1.90 -15.49
C ILE A 70 5.45 2.02 -15.18
N GLN A 71 6.00 3.23 -15.14
CA GLN A 71 7.40 3.46 -14.79
C GLN A 71 7.72 2.97 -13.37
N ARG A 72 6.87 3.29 -12.38
CA ARG A 72 7.03 2.78 -11.00
C ARG A 72 7.01 1.24 -10.98
N ARG A 73 6.04 0.63 -11.66
CA ARG A 73 5.90 -0.82 -11.74
C ARG A 73 7.14 -1.47 -12.32
N ARG A 74 7.63 -0.97 -13.45
CA ARG A 74 8.86 -1.46 -14.09
C ARG A 74 10.05 -1.33 -13.17
N LYS A 75 10.23 -0.17 -12.52
CA LYS A 75 11.32 0.09 -11.56
C LYS A 75 11.36 -0.94 -10.43
N TRP A 76 10.21 -1.26 -9.84
CA TRP A 76 10.13 -2.22 -8.74
C TRP A 76 10.16 -3.69 -9.21
N ALA A 77 9.62 -3.98 -10.39
CA ALA A 77 9.63 -5.31 -10.98
C ALA A 77 11.00 -5.72 -11.54
N SER A 78 11.88 -4.74 -11.77
CA SER A 78 13.27 -4.96 -12.19
C SER A 78 14.05 -5.82 -11.19
N ALA A 79 15.16 -6.35 -11.68
CA ALA A 79 15.84 -7.50 -11.11
C ALA A 79 16.53 -7.32 -9.72
N GLY A 80 16.43 -6.16 -9.09
CA GLY A 80 17.20 -5.85 -7.88
C GLY A 80 16.69 -6.54 -6.60
N ASN A 81 15.38 -6.79 -6.48
CA ASN A 81 14.78 -6.96 -5.16
C ASN A 81 14.48 -8.42 -4.77
N MET A 82 14.67 -9.37 -5.69
CA MET A 82 14.32 -10.79 -5.47
C MET A 82 15.26 -11.75 -6.22
N PRO A 83 15.55 -12.94 -5.68
CA PRO A 83 16.23 -14.03 -6.39
C PRO A 83 15.53 -14.41 -7.71
N PRO A 84 16.26 -14.89 -8.72
CA PRO A 84 15.69 -15.30 -10.01
C PRO A 84 14.70 -16.47 -9.89
N GLU A 85 14.96 -17.43 -9.00
CA GLU A 85 14.08 -18.57 -8.73
C GLU A 85 12.68 -18.12 -8.29
N ILE A 86 12.64 -17.23 -7.28
CA ILE A 86 11.40 -16.66 -6.75
C ILE A 86 10.72 -15.79 -7.80
N ARG A 87 11.50 -15.04 -8.58
CA ARG A 87 10.97 -14.11 -9.59
C ARG A 87 10.12 -14.81 -10.65
N GLY A 88 10.49 -16.02 -11.06
CA GLY A 88 9.78 -16.80 -12.08
C GLY A 88 8.35 -17.17 -11.68
N CYS A 89 8.06 -17.23 -10.38
CA CYS A 89 6.74 -17.62 -9.87
C CYS A 89 5.68 -16.50 -9.94
N TYR A 90 6.09 -15.26 -10.20
CA TYR A 90 5.22 -14.08 -10.08
C TYR A 90 5.08 -13.31 -11.39
N SER A 91 3.92 -12.70 -11.58
CA SER A 91 3.69 -11.71 -12.65
C SER A 91 4.42 -10.40 -12.37
N GLU A 92 4.64 -9.57 -13.38
CA GLU A 92 5.34 -8.28 -13.23
C GLU A 92 4.72 -7.36 -12.16
N ALA A 93 3.39 -7.29 -12.10
CA ALA A 93 2.69 -6.49 -11.10
C ALA A 93 2.86 -7.03 -9.67
N GLU A 94 2.84 -8.36 -9.52
CA GLU A 94 3.11 -9.00 -8.23
C GLU A 94 4.56 -8.79 -7.81
N ARG A 95 5.50 -8.88 -8.75
CA ARG A 95 6.93 -8.60 -8.51
C ARG A 95 7.17 -7.17 -8.04
N ALA A 96 6.49 -6.20 -8.65
CA ALA A 96 6.57 -4.80 -8.20
C ALA A 96 6.07 -4.63 -6.76
N ALA A 97 4.94 -5.25 -6.40
CA ALA A 97 4.41 -5.21 -5.03
C ALA A 97 5.37 -5.84 -4.01
N LEU A 98 5.90 -7.03 -4.34
CA LEU A 98 6.89 -7.74 -3.51
C LEU A 98 8.21 -6.98 -3.41
N GLY A 99 8.61 -6.26 -4.46
CA GLY A 99 9.79 -5.39 -4.46
C GLY A 99 9.70 -4.25 -3.44
N VAL A 100 8.53 -3.62 -3.29
CA VAL A 100 8.27 -2.61 -2.25
C VAL A 100 8.33 -3.22 -0.85
N ILE A 101 7.70 -4.39 -0.67
CA ILE A 101 7.74 -5.12 0.62
C ILE A 101 9.18 -5.47 0.98
N ALA A 102 9.98 -5.95 0.02
CA ALA A 102 11.39 -6.27 0.20
C ALA A 102 12.22 -5.05 0.63
N ASP A 103 12.01 -3.87 0.02
CA ASP A 103 12.68 -2.63 0.40
C ASP A 103 12.34 -2.19 1.84
N ARG A 104 11.07 -2.33 2.23
CA ARG A 104 10.64 -2.06 3.61
C ARG A 104 11.24 -3.05 4.61
N CYS A 105 11.21 -4.34 4.29
CA CYS A 105 11.86 -5.39 5.08
C CYS A 105 13.38 -5.18 5.16
N ARG A 106 14.03 -4.62 4.14
CA ARG A 106 15.45 -4.24 4.20
C ARG A 106 15.72 -3.14 5.22
N LYS A 107 14.89 -2.10 5.23
CA LYS A 107 15.09 -0.91 6.07
C LYS A 107 14.69 -1.12 7.53
N LYS A 108 13.57 -1.82 7.76
CA LYS A 108 12.94 -1.96 9.09
C LYS A 108 12.93 -3.41 9.61
N GLY A 109 13.26 -4.39 8.77
CA GLY A 109 13.15 -5.82 9.09
C GLY A 109 11.75 -6.41 8.84
N PHE A 110 10.73 -5.57 8.72
CA PHE A 110 9.35 -5.96 8.41
C PHE A 110 8.63 -4.85 7.62
N CYS A 111 7.51 -5.19 7.01
CA CYS A 111 6.64 -4.23 6.33
C CYS A 111 5.33 -4.08 7.11
N ASP A 112 5.04 -2.86 7.54
CA ASP A 112 3.86 -2.43 8.31
C ASP A 112 2.91 -1.54 7.49
N LEU A 113 3.14 -1.43 6.18
CA LEU A 113 2.33 -0.61 5.30
C LEU A 113 0.94 -1.20 5.04
N CYS A 114 -0.02 -0.31 4.84
CA CYS A 114 -1.32 -0.65 4.28
C CYS A 114 -1.17 -1.23 2.86
N LEU A 115 -2.04 -2.17 2.48
CA LEU A 115 -2.06 -2.74 1.12
C LEU A 115 -2.23 -1.66 0.03
N ASP A 116 -3.03 -0.62 0.31
CA ASP A 116 -3.24 0.50 -0.62
C ASP A 116 -2.00 1.38 -0.76
N GLU A 117 -1.22 1.52 0.31
CA GLU A 117 0.02 2.27 0.27
C GLU A 117 1.09 1.52 -0.53
N ILE A 118 1.17 0.18 -0.36
CA ILE A 118 2.01 -0.69 -1.18
C ILE A 118 1.61 -0.56 -2.65
N ALA A 119 0.31 -0.61 -2.96
CA ALA A 119 -0.22 -0.48 -4.31
C ALA A 119 0.19 0.86 -4.95
N ARG A 120 0.03 1.96 -4.22
CA ARG A 120 0.41 3.32 -4.66
C ARG A 120 1.92 3.44 -4.94
N LEU A 121 2.76 2.91 -4.06
CA LEU A 121 4.22 2.96 -4.20
C LEU A 121 4.71 2.09 -5.36
N ALA A 122 4.12 0.91 -5.53
CA ALA A 122 4.47 -0.02 -6.61
C ALA A 122 3.89 0.41 -7.97
N GLY A 123 2.82 1.23 -8.00
CA GLY A 123 2.12 1.57 -9.25
C GLY A 123 1.26 0.42 -9.79
N VAL A 124 0.61 -0.31 -8.88
CA VAL A 124 -0.27 -1.46 -9.18
C VAL A 124 -1.60 -1.32 -8.45
N GLY A 125 -2.60 -2.14 -8.83
CA GLY A 125 -3.88 -2.18 -8.14
C GLY A 125 -3.83 -2.95 -6.82
N ARG A 126 -4.77 -2.69 -5.92
CA ARG A 126 -4.91 -3.40 -4.63
C ARG A 126 -5.01 -4.91 -4.80
N THR A 127 -5.76 -5.38 -5.80
CA THR A 127 -5.94 -6.80 -6.10
C THR A 127 -4.65 -7.50 -6.49
N SER A 128 -3.75 -6.82 -7.20
CA SER A 128 -2.41 -7.35 -7.53
C SER A 128 -1.57 -7.57 -6.29
N VAL A 129 -1.64 -6.65 -5.32
CA VAL A 129 -0.95 -6.80 -4.02
C VAL A 129 -1.53 -7.98 -3.23
N GLN A 130 -2.86 -8.08 -3.16
CA GLN A 130 -3.54 -9.20 -2.49
C GLN A 130 -3.19 -10.54 -3.12
N ASN A 131 -3.17 -10.63 -4.45
CA ASN A 131 -2.77 -11.83 -5.18
C ASN A 131 -1.31 -12.19 -4.92
N ALA A 132 -0.41 -11.20 -4.91
CA ALA A 132 1.00 -11.41 -4.59
C ALA A 132 1.17 -11.98 -3.17
N VAL A 133 0.53 -11.36 -2.18
CA VAL A 133 0.57 -11.80 -0.79
C VAL A 133 -0.04 -13.20 -0.63
N ARG A 134 -1.19 -13.47 -1.27
CA ARG A 134 -1.83 -14.77 -1.24
C ARG A 134 -0.91 -15.85 -1.83
N LYS A 135 -0.33 -15.63 -3.00
CA LYS A 135 0.61 -16.55 -3.65
C LYS A 135 1.88 -16.74 -2.84
N ALA A 136 2.39 -15.71 -2.18
CA ALA A 136 3.59 -15.79 -1.35
C ALA A 136 3.37 -16.49 0.00
N ARG A 137 2.12 -16.51 0.50
CA ARG A 137 1.71 -17.27 1.70
C ARG A 137 1.33 -18.72 1.40
N SER A 138 1.09 -19.08 0.14
CA SER A 138 0.68 -20.43 -0.24
C SER A 138 1.68 -21.47 0.27
N LYS A 139 1.17 -22.60 0.79
CA LYS A 139 1.97 -23.68 1.39
C LYS A 139 3.08 -24.25 0.47
N GLY A 140 2.94 -24.10 -0.85
CA GLY A 140 3.93 -24.57 -1.83
C GLY A 140 5.15 -23.65 -2.03
N THR A 141 5.08 -22.39 -1.60
CA THR A 141 6.17 -21.40 -1.79
C THR A 141 6.64 -20.78 -0.48
N GLU A 142 5.73 -20.54 0.47
CA GLU A 142 5.97 -19.94 1.80
C GLU A 142 7.14 -18.93 1.84
N HIS A 143 7.09 -17.93 0.96
CA HIS A 143 8.14 -16.91 0.89
C HIS A 143 7.96 -15.85 1.98
N ILE A 144 6.71 -15.63 2.41
CA ILE A 144 6.30 -14.55 3.29
C ILE A 144 5.37 -15.07 4.39
N SER A 145 5.61 -14.59 5.61
CA SER A 145 4.69 -14.70 6.73
C SER A 145 3.93 -13.39 6.91
N VAL A 146 2.61 -13.51 7.10
CA VAL A 146 1.72 -12.37 7.38
C VAL A 146 1.07 -12.58 8.72
N ARG A 147 1.33 -11.64 9.63
CA ARG A 147 0.68 -11.58 10.94
C ARG A 147 -0.45 -10.57 10.88
N GLU A 148 -1.67 -11.06 11.03
CA GLU A 148 -2.88 -10.25 11.12
C GLU A 148 -2.99 -9.62 12.52
N ARG A 149 -3.52 -8.41 12.59
CA ARG A 149 -3.68 -7.65 13.84
C ARG A 149 -5.12 -7.16 14.01
N PRO A 150 -6.07 -8.06 14.32
CA PRO A 150 -7.43 -7.67 14.61
C PRO A 150 -7.50 -6.87 15.91
N GLN A 151 -8.36 -5.85 15.96
CA GLN A 151 -8.63 -5.07 17.15
C GLN A 151 -10.08 -5.32 17.58
N ARG A 152 -10.29 -5.64 18.87
CA ARG A 152 -11.59 -6.12 19.39
C ARG A 152 -12.73 -5.10 19.26
N PHE A 153 -12.40 -3.80 19.24
CA PHE A 153 -13.38 -2.71 19.24
C PHE A 153 -13.04 -1.59 18.25
N GLY A 154 -12.31 -1.91 17.17
CA GLY A 154 -11.85 -0.92 16.21
C GLY A 154 -11.47 -1.50 14.86
N LYS A 155 -11.00 -0.65 13.96
CA LYS A 155 -10.47 -1.08 12.65
C LYS A 155 -9.23 -1.95 12.90
N SER A 156 -9.13 -3.09 12.22
CA SER A 156 -7.94 -3.92 12.26
C SER A 156 -6.71 -3.11 11.87
N LEU A 157 -5.62 -3.31 12.62
CA LEU A 157 -4.35 -2.63 12.38
C LEU A 157 -3.71 -3.23 11.12
N THR A 158 -2.72 -2.52 10.57
CA THR A 158 -2.04 -3.00 9.37
C THR A 158 -1.39 -4.35 9.61
N ASN A 159 -1.54 -5.23 8.62
CA ASN A 159 -0.90 -6.54 8.64
C ASN A 159 0.61 -6.35 8.62
N ILE A 160 1.30 -7.11 9.47
CA ILE A 160 2.76 -7.12 9.49
C ILE A 160 3.24 -8.22 8.57
N ILE A 161 3.99 -7.85 7.55
CA ILE A 161 4.51 -8.76 6.54
C ILE A 161 6.02 -8.95 6.79
N LYS A 162 6.45 -10.20 6.92
CA LYS A 162 7.86 -10.59 7.08
C LYS A 162 8.27 -11.58 5.99
N ILE A 163 9.46 -11.41 5.43
CA ILE A 163 10.01 -12.36 4.47
C ILE A 163 10.65 -13.51 5.26
N VAL A 164 10.16 -14.73 5.05
CA VAL A 164 10.62 -15.94 5.77
C VAL A 164 11.73 -16.63 4.98
N SER A 165 11.61 -16.65 3.65
CA SER A 165 12.58 -17.31 2.77
C SER A 165 14.01 -16.80 2.99
N LEU A 166 14.90 -17.72 3.37
CA LEU A 166 16.31 -17.42 3.65
C LEU A 166 17.06 -16.97 2.40
N SER A 167 16.78 -17.59 1.24
CA SER A 167 17.39 -17.22 -0.05
C SER A 167 17.04 -15.78 -0.41
N TRP A 168 15.79 -15.38 -0.18
CA TRP A 168 15.34 -14.02 -0.42
C TRP A 168 15.94 -13.01 0.56
N ARG A 169 15.97 -13.32 1.86
CA ARG A 169 16.61 -12.46 2.87
C ARG A 169 18.09 -12.25 2.56
N GLY A 170 18.81 -13.32 2.20
CA GLY A 170 20.20 -13.24 1.77
C GLY A 170 20.38 -12.36 0.52
N TRP A 171 19.47 -12.44 -0.44
CA TRP A 171 19.49 -11.60 -1.64
C TRP A 171 19.34 -10.11 -1.33
N ILE A 172 18.38 -9.77 -0.47
CA ILE A 172 18.14 -8.38 -0.06
C ILE A 172 19.33 -7.84 0.74
N GLY A 173 19.98 -8.68 1.56
CA GLY A 173 21.19 -8.33 2.30
C GLY A 173 22.43 -8.14 1.42
N ARG A 174 22.52 -8.85 0.30
CA ARG A 174 23.64 -8.73 -0.66
C ARG A 174 23.58 -7.46 -1.52
N ALA A 175 22.44 -6.79 -1.61
CA ALA A 175 22.18 -5.74 -2.59
C ALA A 175 22.82 -4.36 -2.28
N ILE A 176 23.64 -4.22 -1.23
CA ILE A 176 24.38 -2.99 -0.95
C ILE A 176 25.82 -3.36 -0.65
N GLY A 177 26.63 -3.29 -1.68
CA GLY A 177 28.05 -3.53 -1.62
C GLY A 177 28.61 -3.55 -3.03
N PHE A 178 28.54 -2.42 -3.74
CA PHE A 178 29.79 -2.02 -4.40
C PHE A 178 30.78 -2.07 -3.25
N LYS A 179 31.69 -3.08 -3.24
CA LYS A 179 32.84 -3.03 -2.34
C LYS A 179 33.31 -1.60 -2.48
N SER A 180 33.32 -0.81 -1.41
CA SER A 180 34.00 0.47 -1.50
C SER A 180 35.37 0.09 -2.03
N LEU A 181 35.64 0.41 -3.30
CA LEU A 181 37.00 0.36 -3.76
C LEU A 181 37.62 1.36 -2.81
N ASN A 182 38.37 0.84 -1.85
CA ASN A 182 39.27 1.63 -1.06
C ASN A 182 40.28 2.12 -2.09
N ALA A 183 39.90 3.13 -2.89
CA ALA A 183 40.87 3.96 -3.56
C ALA A 183 41.78 4.38 -2.42
N SER A 184 43.06 4.04 -2.53
CA SER A 184 44.08 4.42 -1.58
C SER A 184 44.15 5.95 -1.53
N VAL A 185 43.24 6.56 -0.79
CA VAL A 185 43.19 8.00 -0.55
C VAL A 185 44.00 8.24 0.71
N THR A 186 45.17 8.84 0.48
CA THR A 186 46.03 9.49 1.46
C THR A 186 45.19 10.23 2.50
N LYS A 187 45.33 9.85 3.77
CA LYS A 187 44.58 10.38 4.91
C LYS A 187 44.61 11.91 4.95
N VAL A 188 43.46 12.55 4.78
CA VAL A 188 43.17 13.86 5.37
C VAL A 188 41.99 13.67 6.32
N LYS A 189 42.24 13.92 7.61
CA LYS A 189 41.25 13.77 8.68
C LYS A 189 40.40 15.05 8.75
N THR A 190 39.12 14.95 8.45
CA THR A 190 38.13 15.92 8.94
C THR A 190 36.81 15.21 9.22
N SER A 191 36.51 15.00 10.50
CA SER A 191 35.17 14.75 11.05
C SER A 191 34.39 16.07 11.11
N PRO A 192 33.05 16.13 10.94
CA PRO A 192 32.09 15.65 11.97
C PRO A 192 30.77 15.08 11.37
N SER A 193 29.96 14.27 12.05
CA SER A 193 28.96 14.72 13.05
C SER A 193 28.00 13.56 13.36
N GLU A 194 27.32 13.69 14.50
CA GLU A 194 26.54 12.70 15.25
C GLU A 194 25.35 12.08 14.49
N SER A 195 25.17 10.76 14.65
CA SER A 195 23.94 10.06 14.30
C SER A 195 22.93 10.16 15.45
N VAL A 196 21.82 10.86 15.22
CA VAL A 196 20.66 10.91 16.11
C VAL A 196 20.05 9.50 16.19
N GLU A 197 19.99 8.93 17.39
CA GLU A 197 19.31 7.67 17.66
C GLU A 197 17.79 7.88 17.57
N THR A 198 17.15 7.28 16.58
CA THR A 198 15.69 7.24 16.49
C THR A 198 15.15 6.32 17.59
N GLU A 199 14.29 6.86 18.45
CA GLU A 199 13.67 6.14 19.56
C GLU A 199 12.94 4.87 19.09
N LYS A 200 13.33 3.73 19.67
CA LYS A 200 12.80 2.41 19.34
C LYS A 200 11.35 2.26 19.84
N SER A 201 10.43 1.99 18.92
CA SER A 201 9.01 1.73 19.22
C SER A 201 8.84 0.47 20.08
N ALA A 202 7.80 0.41 20.93
CA ALA A 202 7.58 -0.64 21.93
C ALA A 202 7.67 -2.09 21.41
N PHE A 203 7.37 -2.33 20.12
CA PHE A 203 7.51 -3.65 19.49
C PHE A 203 8.96 -4.09 19.25
N GLU A 204 9.88 -3.14 19.05
CA GLU A 204 11.30 -3.44 18.88
C GLU A 204 11.93 -3.96 20.17
N ARG A 205 11.38 -3.59 21.33
CA ARG A 205 11.81 -4.11 22.63
C ARG A 205 11.40 -5.58 22.81
N GLU A 206 10.18 -5.96 22.44
CA GLU A 206 9.73 -7.36 22.48
C GLU A 206 10.50 -8.26 21.50
N CYS A 207 10.76 -7.79 20.27
CA CYS A 207 11.51 -8.59 19.29
C CYS A 207 12.99 -8.78 19.66
N VAL A 208 13.65 -7.77 20.25
CA VAL A 208 15.04 -7.89 20.72
C VAL A 208 15.14 -8.83 21.93
N ALA A 209 14.13 -8.82 22.82
CA ALA A 209 14.05 -9.77 23.94
C ALA A 209 13.89 -11.21 23.44
N SER A 210 12.96 -11.47 22.51
CA SER A 210 12.79 -12.82 21.93
C SER A 210 14.01 -13.31 21.14
N PHE A 211 14.83 -12.41 20.58
CA PHE A 211 16.07 -12.78 19.88
C PHE A 211 17.20 -13.18 20.84
N ARG A 212 17.27 -12.55 22.03
CA ARG A 212 18.22 -12.96 23.09
C ARG A 212 17.84 -14.33 23.65
N ASP A 213 16.56 -14.58 23.92
CA ASP A 213 16.07 -15.86 24.43
C ASP A 213 16.30 -17.04 23.45
N LEU A 214 16.15 -16.80 22.14
CA LEU A 214 16.44 -17.81 21.10
C LEU A 214 17.94 -18.07 20.92
N SER A 215 18.76 -17.03 21.07
CA SER A 215 20.23 -17.16 20.97
C SER A 215 20.83 -17.84 22.22
N ASP A 216 20.25 -17.62 23.40
CA ASP A 216 20.63 -18.30 24.65
C ASP A 216 20.13 -19.75 24.68
N CYS A 217 18.95 -20.04 24.11
CA CYS A 217 18.51 -21.42 23.85
C CYS A 217 19.43 -22.18 22.87
N LEU A 218 19.95 -21.50 21.84
CA LEU A 218 20.88 -22.10 20.88
C LEU A 218 22.30 -22.30 21.45
N ARG A 219 22.74 -21.47 22.40
CA ARG A 219 24.01 -21.66 23.14
C ARG A 219 23.94 -22.82 24.14
N THR A 220 22.83 -22.98 24.85
CA THR A 220 22.65 -24.06 25.84
C THR A 220 22.49 -25.44 25.19
N TRP A 221 22.02 -25.49 23.93
CA TRP A 221 21.94 -26.73 23.14
C TRP A 221 23.31 -27.27 22.68
N GLN A 222 24.30 -26.41 22.45
CA GLN A 222 25.65 -26.84 22.02
C GLN A 222 26.57 -27.26 23.18
N ALA A 223 26.14 -27.11 24.44
CA ALA A 223 26.95 -27.39 25.63
C ALA A 223 26.52 -28.66 26.40
N ARG A 224 25.88 -29.64 25.75
CA ARG A 224 25.61 -30.96 26.36
C ARG A 224 26.68 -31.99 25.93
N PRO A 225 27.41 -32.62 26.87
CA PRO A 225 28.37 -33.68 26.53
C PRO A 225 27.66 -34.91 25.95
N PRO A 226 28.30 -35.64 25.00
CA PRO A 226 27.70 -36.80 24.36
C PRO A 226 27.95 -38.06 25.20
N GLU A 227 27.29 -38.22 26.33
CA GLU A 227 27.28 -39.51 27.05
C GLU A 227 25.87 -39.88 27.51
N LYS A 228 25.50 -41.15 27.22
CA LYS A 228 24.25 -41.87 27.52
C LYS A 228 23.15 -41.83 26.45
N TRP A 229 23.44 -42.42 25.28
CA TRP A 229 22.43 -43.01 24.39
C TRP A 229 22.25 -44.52 24.66
N SER A 230 22.03 -44.91 25.91
CA SER A 230 21.75 -46.31 26.28
C SER A 230 20.56 -46.38 27.23
N ARG A 231 19.33 -46.17 26.70
CA ARG A 231 18.09 -46.61 27.37
C ARG A 231 16.78 -46.49 26.58
N PHE A 232 16.78 -46.15 25.29
CA PHE A 232 15.51 -45.89 24.57
C PHE A 232 15.18 -46.86 23.43
N TRP A 233 15.82 -48.04 23.38
CA TRP A 233 15.50 -49.10 22.40
C TRP A 233 15.15 -50.47 23.02
N GLN A 234 14.63 -50.51 24.25
CA GLN A 234 14.00 -51.71 24.79
C GLN A 234 12.56 -51.42 25.21
N ALA A 235 11.62 -51.68 24.30
CA ALA A 235 10.26 -52.16 24.59
C ALA A 235 9.51 -52.48 23.28
N SER A 236 9.98 -53.49 22.55
CA SER A 236 9.17 -54.16 21.51
C SER A 236 9.20 -55.67 21.77
N THR A 237 8.65 -56.13 22.89
CA THR A 237 8.23 -57.54 23.04
C THR A 237 7.26 -57.71 24.22
N VAL A 238 6.18 -58.47 23.97
CA VAL A 238 5.28 -59.15 24.91
C VAL A 238 4.13 -58.33 25.54
N ALA A 239 2.89 -58.57 25.09
CA ALA A 239 1.89 -59.32 25.88
C ALA A 239 0.51 -59.33 25.19
N SER A 240 0.19 -60.49 24.61
CA SER A 240 -1.17 -60.99 24.44
C SER A 240 -1.76 -61.37 25.80
N GLY A 241 -3.08 -61.27 25.96
CA GLY A 241 -3.85 -62.06 26.93
C GLY A 241 -4.69 -61.27 27.92
N THR A 242 -5.98 -61.08 27.59
CA THR A 242 -7.14 -61.81 28.17
C THR A 242 -8.32 -61.63 27.24
#